data_AF-A0AA35L7Z9-F1
#
_entry.id   AF-A0AA35L7Z9-F1
#
_cell.length_a   1.000
_cell.length_b   1.000
_cell.length_c   1.000
_cell.angle_alpha   90.00
_cell.angle_beta   90.00
_cell.angle_gamma   90.00
#
_symmetry.space_group_name_H-M   'P 1'
#
loop_
_entity.id
_entity.type
_entity.pdbx_description
1 polymer ?
#
loop_
_entity_poly.entity_id
_entity_poly.type
_entity_poly.pdbx_seq_one_letter_code
_entity_poly.pdbx_strand_id
1 'polypeptide(L)'
;MLGSVVVHPEAPDGGWGWIIVLSAFLQSALVFGVIRSFGVFFVEFVTYFDELSGRISWITSIGIAVQQFASPVGSALSSRYGARPVIMAGGFFSGLGFLLASFATCLAHLYLCIGLLSGFGWALVFTPSLASVARYFKRRRTLATSLALTGVGLSSFAFSPLFQFLVDTYAWRGALLIVAGMSFNLVVCGALIRPITLKEDLPGPAGRGARGTCWARFSSLFGLHLLGHFAFMRDRGHRQHLQLHGATADDREHWGGCWGRPFLVG
;
A
#
# COMPACT_ATOMS: atom_id res chain seq x y z
N MET A 1 30.41 -17.05 12.66
CA MET A 1 30.45 -15.80 13.46
C MET A 1 29.04 -15.42 13.84
N LEU A 2 28.59 -15.87 15.01
CA LEU A 2 27.29 -15.54 15.60
C LEU A 2 27.34 -14.07 16.05
N GLY A 3 26.83 -13.17 15.21
CA GLY A 3 26.58 -11.79 15.62
C GLY A 3 25.60 -11.81 16.79
N SER A 4 26.04 -11.31 17.94
CA SER A 4 25.21 -11.07 19.12
C SER A 4 23.90 -10.40 18.71
N VAL A 5 22.79 -11.14 18.81
CA VAL A 5 21.44 -10.58 18.61
C VAL A 5 21.23 -9.59 19.75
N VAL A 6 21.40 -8.30 19.45
CA VAL A 6 21.13 -7.23 20.41
C VAL A 6 19.62 -7.20 20.63
N VAL A 7 19.18 -7.79 21.73
CA VAL A 7 17.78 -7.79 22.14
C VAL A 7 17.48 -6.44 22.77
N HIS A 8 16.74 -5.60 22.06
CA HIS A 8 16.30 -4.32 22.60
C HIS A 8 15.07 -4.52 23.51
N PRO A 9 15.09 -3.99 24.75
CA PRO A 9 13.97 -4.10 25.69
C PRO A 9 12.76 -3.26 25.27
N GLU A 10 12.97 -2.20 24.49
CA GLU A 10 11.94 -1.30 23.94
C GLU A 10 12.29 -0.89 22.50
N ALA A 11 11.28 -0.48 21.74
CA ALA A 11 11.47 0.05 20.38
C ALA A 11 12.36 1.31 20.48
N PRO A 12 13.51 1.35 19.79
CA PRO A 12 14.35 2.54 19.78
C PRO A 12 13.61 3.63 19.01
N ASP A 13 12.87 4.48 19.73
CA ASP A 13 12.15 5.65 19.21
C ASP A 13 13.11 6.76 18.69
N GLY A 14 14.25 6.38 18.09
CA GLY A 14 15.31 7.27 17.58
C GLY A 14 16.50 6.53 16.93
N GLY A 15 17.45 7.28 16.37
CA GLY A 15 18.66 6.75 15.72
C GLY A 15 18.40 6.11 14.36
N TRP A 16 18.77 4.83 14.19
CA TRP A 16 18.64 4.08 12.93
C TRP A 16 17.19 3.95 12.43
N GLY A 17 16.20 4.15 13.30
CA GLY A 17 14.79 4.18 12.92
C GLY A 17 14.47 5.23 11.85
N TRP A 18 15.12 6.39 11.86
CA TRP A 18 14.93 7.43 10.84
C TRP A 18 15.45 7.02 9.47
N ILE A 19 16.54 6.25 9.41
CA ILE A 19 17.06 5.70 8.15
C ILE A 19 16.07 4.68 7.58
N ILE A 20 15.40 3.92 8.44
CA ILE A 20 14.35 2.99 8.01
C ILE A 20 13.14 3.75 7.46
N VAL A 21 12.72 4.85 8.11
CA VAL A 21 11.67 5.73 7.56
C VAL A 21 12.08 6.28 6.20
N LEU A 22 13.32 6.73 6.03
CA LEU A 22 13.82 7.20 4.74
C LEU A 22 13.82 6.08 3.67
N SER A 23 14.23 4.87 4.02
CA SER A 23 14.16 3.73 3.10
C SER A 23 12.71 3.40 2.71
N ALA A 24 11.78 3.42 3.67
CA ALA A 24 10.36 3.15 3.43
C ALA A 24 9.70 4.28 2.62
N PHE A 25 10.15 5.52 2.81
CA PHE A 25 9.78 6.67 2.00
C PHE A 25 10.20 6.46 0.55
N LEU A 26 11.46 6.11 0.29
CA LEU A 26 11.96 5.85 -1.06
C LEU A 26 11.26 4.65 -1.72
N GLN A 27 11.01 3.59 -0.96
CA GLN A 27 10.29 2.41 -1.45
C GLN A 27 8.84 2.76 -1.82
N SER A 28 8.13 3.46 -0.94
CA SER A 28 6.74 3.87 -1.20
C SER A 28 6.67 4.86 -2.36
N ALA A 29 7.62 5.80 -2.43
CA ALA A 29 7.77 6.75 -3.52
C ALA A 29 7.97 6.04 -4.88
N LEU A 30 8.87 5.06 -4.94
CA LEU A 30 9.15 4.30 -6.16
C LEU A 30 7.99 3.41 -6.57
N VAL A 31 7.42 2.62 -5.64
CA VAL A 31 6.33 1.69 -5.95
C VAL A 31 5.09 2.44 -6.44
N PHE A 32 4.58 3.38 -5.65
CA PHE A 32 3.36 4.10 -6.03
C PHE A 32 3.60 5.16 -7.10
N GLY A 33 4.78 5.77 -7.15
CA GLY A 33 5.14 6.71 -8.20
C GLY A 33 5.14 6.03 -9.57
N VAL A 34 5.76 4.85 -9.69
CA VAL A 34 5.75 4.09 -10.94
C VAL A 34 4.34 3.64 -11.32
N ILE A 35 3.52 3.18 -10.36
CA ILE A 35 2.12 2.79 -10.62
C ILE A 35 1.30 3.97 -11.15
N ARG A 36 1.43 5.16 -10.53
CA ARG A 36 0.69 6.36 -10.91
C ARG A 36 1.13 6.91 -12.27
N SER A 37 2.44 6.95 -12.50
CA SER A 37 3.02 7.43 -13.76
C SER A 37 2.91 6.41 -14.90
N PHE A 38 2.39 5.21 -14.64
CA PHE A 38 2.14 4.20 -15.67
C PHE A 38 1.13 4.66 -16.73
N GLY A 39 0.30 5.65 -16.41
CA GLY A 39 -0.61 6.28 -17.37
C GLY A 39 0.09 6.91 -18.58
N VAL A 40 1.36 7.33 -18.45
CA VAL A 40 2.14 7.85 -19.58
C VAL A 40 2.50 6.73 -20.55
N PHE A 41 3.00 5.60 -20.03
CA PHE A 41 3.31 4.42 -20.83
C PHE A 41 2.06 3.80 -21.48
N PHE A 42 0.91 3.92 -20.81
CA PHE A 42 -0.36 3.44 -21.34
C PHE A 42 -0.70 4.06 -22.70
N VAL A 43 -0.55 5.38 -22.84
CA VAL A 43 -0.85 6.09 -24.09
C VAL A 43 0.06 5.60 -25.22
N GLU A 44 1.35 5.42 -24.93
CA GLU A 44 2.32 4.89 -25.89
C GLU A 44 2.06 3.43 -26.28
N PHE A 45 1.58 2.60 -25.36
CA PHE A 45 1.21 1.24 -25.69
C PHE A 45 -0.01 1.19 -26.60
N VAL A 46 -0.96 2.12 -26.46
CA VAL A 46 -2.14 2.20 -27.34
C VAL A 46 -1.70 2.55 -28.75
N THR A 47 -0.83 3.53 -28.91
CA THR A 47 -0.33 3.94 -30.23
C THR A 47 0.59 2.89 -30.86
N TYR A 48 1.42 2.21 -30.07
CA TYR A 48 2.37 1.21 -30.59
C TYR A 48 1.72 -0.11 -30.97
N PHE A 49 0.81 -0.64 -30.15
CA PHE A 49 0.16 -1.93 -30.41
C PHE A 49 -1.12 -1.80 -31.25
N ASP A 50 -1.63 -0.58 -31.48
CA ASP A 50 -2.89 -0.29 -32.18
C ASP A 50 -4.08 -1.14 -31.67
N GLU A 51 -4.08 -1.39 -30.36
CA GLU A 51 -5.04 -2.24 -29.67
C GLU A 51 -6.03 -1.41 -28.85
N LEU A 52 -7.20 -1.99 -28.53
CA LEU A 52 -8.18 -1.31 -27.68
C LEU A 52 -7.57 -0.89 -26.34
N SER A 53 -7.82 0.36 -25.94
CA SER A 53 -7.47 0.92 -24.62
C SER A 53 -7.89 0.00 -23.46
N GLY A 54 -9.00 -0.72 -23.61
CA GLY A 54 -9.47 -1.72 -22.63
C GLY A 54 -8.47 -2.87 -22.42
N ARG A 55 -7.86 -3.41 -23.49
CA ARG A 55 -6.88 -4.49 -23.41
C ARG A 55 -5.62 -4.02 -22.67
N ILE A 56 -5.08 -2.88 -23.05
CA ILE A 56 -3.87 -2.34 -22.43
C ILE A 56 -4.10 -2.00 -20.94
N SER A 57 -5.33 -1.60 -20.57
CA SER A 57 -5.68 -1.29 -19.16
C SER A 57 -5.60 -2.52 -18.26
N TRP A 58 -5.69 -3.73 -18.82
CA TRP A 58 -5.51 -4.97 -18.06
C TRP A 58 -4.08 -5.10 -17.51
N ILE A 59 -3.06 -4.50 -18.14
CA ILE A 59 -1.67 -4.58 -17.65
C ILE A 59 -1.56 -4.04 -16.22
N THR A 60 -2.03 -2.81 -16.01
CA THR A 60 -1.99 -2.16 -14.69
C THR A 60 -3.00 -2.76 -13.72
N SER A 61 -4.18 -3.14 -14.22
CA SER A 61 -5.22 -3.77 -13.40
C SER A 61 -4.75 -5.10 -12.82
N ILE A 62 -4.13 -5.95 -13.63
CA ILE A 62 -3.51 -7.21 -13.18
C ILE A 62 -2.38 -6.92 -12.20
N GLY A 63 -1.53 -5.92 -12.48
CA GLY A 63 -0.44 -5.53 -11.58
C GLY A 63 -0.90 -5.16 -10.18
N ILE A 64 -1.92 -4.30 -10.07
CA ILE A 64 -2.49 -3.90 -8.78
C ILE A 64 -3.23 -5.08 -8.13
N ALA A 65 -3.99 -5.87 -8.90
CA ALA A 65 -4.66 -7.05 -8.35
C ALA A 65 -3.65 -8.02 -7.72
N VAL A 66 -2.59 -8.36 -8.45
CA VAL A 66 -1.50 -9.22 -7.96
C VAL A 66 -0.84 -8.61 -6.73
N GLN A 67 -0.57 -7.30 -6.73
CA GLN A 67 -0.01 -6.62 -5.57
C GLN A 67 -0.89 -6.82 -4.32
N GLN A 68 -2.21 -6.65 -4.45
CA GLN A 68 -3.15 -6.79 -3.35
C GLN A 68 -3.28 -8.25 -2.90
N PHE A 69 -3.38 -9.21 -3.83
CA PHE A 69 -3.46 -10.63 -3.51
C PHE A 69 -2.16 -11.20 -2.92
N ALA A 70 -1.01 -10.69 -3.35
CA ALA A 70 0.30 -11.12 -2.84
C ALA A 70 0.71 -10.41 -1.54
N SER A 71 0.02 -9.35 -1.12
CA SER A 71 0.35 -8.63 0.12
C SER A 71 0.32 -9.52 1.37
N PRO A 72 -0.71 -10.37 1.60
CA PRO A 72 -0.69 -11.36 2.68
C PRO A 72 0.47 -12.36 2.58
N VAL A 73 0.84 -12.76 1.37
CA VAL A 73 1.99 -13.65 1.11
C VAL A 73 3.28 -12.98 1.55
N GLY A 74 3.48 -11.70 1.19
CA GLY A 74 4.62 -10.91 1.64
C GLY A 74 4.71 -10.79 3.16
N SER A 75 3.56 -10.64 3.84
CA SER A 75 3.49 -10.64 5.31
C SER A 75 3.94 -11.97 5.91
N ALA A 76 3.42 -13.10 5.40
CA ALA A 76 3.79 -14.43 5.86
C ALA A 76 5.28 -14.74 5.61
N LEU A 77 5.81 -14.38 4.44
CA LEU A 77 7.21 -14.55 4.09
C LEU A 77 8.12 -13.73 5.01
N SER A 78 7.75 -12.47 5.27
CA SER A 78 8.52 -11.58 6.15
C SER A 78 8.56 -12.06 7.60
N SER A 79 7.50 -12.74 8.05
CA SER A 79 7.42 -13.31 9.39
C SER A 79 8.33 -14.54 9.56
N ARG A 80 8.53 -15.34 8.48
CA ARG A 80 9.40 -16.53 8.51
C ARG A 80 10.87 -16.23 8.20
N TYR A 81 11.15 -15.47 7.15
CA TYR A 81 12.50 -15.23 6.64
C TYR A 81 13.09 -13.88 7.06
N GLY A 82 12.29 -13.03 7.72
CA GLY A 82 12.66 -11.66 8.06
C GLY A 82 12.37 -10.67 6.92
N ALA A 83 12.31 -9.39 7.25
CA ALA A 83 11.97 -8.33 6.29
C ALA A 83 13.03 -8.13 5.20
N ARG A 84 14.33 -8.23 5.55
CA ARG A 84 15.47 -7.99 4.65
C ARG A 84 15.45 -8.81 3.35
N PRO A 85 15.55 -10.15 3.40
CA PRO A 85 15.67 -10.95 2.17
C PRO A 85 14.40 -10.88 1.33
N VAL A 86 13.23 -10.72 1.97
CA VAL A 86 11.94 -10.61 1.27
C VAL A 86 11.86 -9.32 0.45
N ILE A 87 12.29 -8.19 1.01
CA ILE A 87 12.32 -6.91 0.31
C ILE A 87 13.36 -6.93 -0.82
N MET A 88 14.55 -7.50 -0.58
CA MET A 88 15.58 -7.61 -1.62
C MET A 88 15.11 -8.48 -2.79
N ALA A 89 14.48 -9.63 -2.50
CA ALA A 89 13.88 -10.48 -3.53
C ALA A 89 12.76 -9.75 -4.28
N GLY A 90 11.87 -9.04 -3.58
CA GLY A 90 10.80 -8.26 -4.18
C GLY A 90 11.33 -7.17 -5.12
N GLY A 91 12.33 -6.40 -4.68
CA GLY A 91 12.98 -5.38 -5.51
C GLY A 91 13.66 -5.96 -6.75
N PHE A 92 14.29 -7.13 -6.63
CA PHE A 92 14.86 -7.84 -7.76
C PHE A 92 13.80 -8.29 -8.76
N PHE A 93 12.69 -8.87 -8.29
CA PHE A 93 11.57 -9.25 -9.15
C PHE A 93 10.91 -8.05 -9.84
N SER A 94 10.74 -6.93 -9.14
CA SER A 94 10.24 -5.69 -9.75
C SER A 94 11.19 -5.14 -10.82
N GLY A 95 12.48 -5.06 -10.54
CA GLY A 95 13.48 -4.64 -11.53
C GLY A 95 13.54 -5.58 -12.74
N LEU A 96 13.50 -6.89 -12.50
CA LEU A 96 13.49 -7.90 -13.56
C LEU A 96 12.22 -7.83 -14.41
N GLY A 97 11.05 -7.59 -13.82
CA GLY A 97 9.80 -7.40 -14.53
C GLY A 97 9.85 -6.21 -15.50
N PHE A 98 10.38 -5.07 -15.06
CA PHE A 98 10.57 -3.92 -15.95
C PHE A 98 11.65 -4.13 -17.00
N LEU A 99 12.74 -4.82 -16.65
CA LEU A 99 13.81 -5.14 -17.59
C LEU A 99 13.30 -6.06 -18.71
N LEU A 100 12.59 -7.13 -18.37
CA LEU A 100 11.98 -8.04 -19.35
C LEU A 100 10.89 -7.35 -20.18
N ALA A 101 10.13 -6.43 -19.57
CA ALA A 101 9.15 -5.64 -20.29
C ALA A 101 9.76 -4.73 -21.36
N SER A 102 10.99 -4.23 -21.17
CA SER A 102 11.71 -3.46 -22.19
C SER A 102 11.96 -4.28 -23.48
N PHE A 103 12.09 -5.60 -23.36
CA PHE A 103 12.27 -6.51 -24.49
C PHE A 103 10.96 -7.08 -25.04
N ALA A 104 9.81 -6.73 -24.47
CA ALA A 104 8.52 -7.29 -24.88
C ALA A 104 8.22 -6.96 -26.36
N THR A 105 7.74 -7.98 -27.08
CA THR A 105 7.29 -7.88 -28.48
C THR A 105 5.79 -8.11 -28.63
N CYS A 106 5.12 -8.60 -27.57
CA CYS A 106 3.69 -8.84 -27.57
C CYS A 106 3.03 -8.37 -26.27
N LEU A 107 1.74 -8.08 -26.34
CA LEU A 107 0.94 -7.60 -25.21
C LEU A 107 0.89 -8.62 -24.06
N ALA A 108 0.86 -9.92 -24.39
CA ALA A 108 0.90 -10.99 -23.39
C ALA A 108 2.19 -10.98 -22.57
N HIS A 109 3.34 -10.66 -23.17
CA HIS A 109 4.60 -10.50 -22.43
C HIS A 109 4.51 -9.34 -21.43
N LEU A 110 3.85 -8.24 -21.77
CA LEU A 110 3.66 -7.11 -20.85
C LEU A 110 2.75 -7.47 -19.67
N TYR A 111 1.68 -8.26 -19.89
CA TYR A 111 0.85 -8.77 -18.79
C TYR A 111 1.65 -9.63 -17.79
N LEU A 112 2.52 -10.50 -18.29
CA LEU A 112 3.34 -11.37 -17.44
C LEU A 112 4.44 -10.58 -16.72
N CYS A 113 5.15 -9.69 -17.42
CA CYS A 113 6.30 -9.00 -16.87
C CYS A 113 5.89 -7.83 -15.96
N ILE A 114 5.06 -6.92 -16.44
CA ILE A 114 4.66 -5.73 -15.66
C ILE A 114 3.51 -6.09 -14.70
N GLY A 115 2.53 -6.87 -15.16
CA GLY A 115 1.40 -7.26 -14.33
C GLY A 115 1.82 -8.24 -13.24
N LEU A 116 2.20 -9.48 -13.62
CA LEU A 116 2.49 -10.51 -12.62
C LEU A 116 3.82 -10.28 -11.89
N LEU A 117 4.93 -10.16 -12.63
CA LEU A 117 6.27 -10.17 -12.03
C LEU A 117 6.55 -8.89 -11.21
N SER A 118 6.30 -7.70 -11.80
CA SER A 118 6.47 -6.44 -11.07
C SER A 118 5.44 -6.26 -9.96
N GLY A 119 4.18 -6.63 -10.18
CA GLY A 119 3.12 -6.57 -9.17
C GLY A 119 3.42 -7.45 -7.94
N PHE A 120 3.91 -8.67 -8.17
CA PHE A 120 4.35 -9.56 -7.10
C PHE A 120 5.55 -8.98 -6.33
N GLY A 121 6.54 -8.44 -7.05
CA GLY A 121 7.69 -7.77 -6.44
C GLY A 121 7.28 -6.58 -5.55
N TRP A 122 6.34 -5.76 -6.00
CA TRP A 122 5.84 -4.63 -5.22
C TRP A 122 5.14 -5.04 -3.93
N ALA A 123 4.36 -6.12 -3.94
CA ALA A 123 3.72 -6.66 -2.73
C ALA A 123 4.74 -7.09 -1.67
N LEU A 124 5.80 -7.77 -2.12
CA LEU A 124 6.90 -8.23 -1.28
C LEU A 124 7.76 -7.09 -0.73
N VAL A 125 7.80 -5.94 -1.40
CA VAL A 125 8.53 -4.75 -0.90
C VAL A 125 7.66 -3.97 0.09
N PHE A 126 6.42 -3.63 -0.29
CA PHE A 126 5.59 -2.69 0.47
C PHE A 126 5.19 -3.23 1.84
N THR A 127 4.78 -4.50 1.90
CA THR A 127 4.24 -5.13 3.12
C THR A 127 5.27 -5.18 4.27
N PRO A 128 6.46 -5.80 4.09
CA PRO A 128 7.48 -5.82 5.13
C PRO A 128 8.12 -4.45 5.40
N SER A 129 8.15 -3.53 4.42
CA SER A 129 8.66 -2.17 4.63
C SER A 129 7.80 -1.42 5.65
N LEU A 130 6.48 -1.41 5.44
CA LEU A 130 5.53 -0.78 6.35
C LEU A 130 5.53 -1.45 7.74
N ALA A 131 5.62 -2.78 7.78
CA ALA A 131 5.73 -3.52 9.03
C ALA A 131 7.02 -3.19 9.81
N SER A 132 8.14 -2.96 9.11
CA SER A 132 9.43 -2.62 9.74
C SER A 132 9.40 -1.24 10.39
N VAL A 133 8.81 -0.23 9.71
CA VAL A 133 8.60 1.11 10.28
C VAL A 133 7.71 1.04 11.52
N ALA A 134 6.63 0.26 11.45
CA ALA A 134 5.70 0.07 12.55
C ALA A 134 6.33 -0.61 13.78
N ARG A 135 7.35 -1.46 13.60
CA ARG A 135 8.07 -2.13 14.71
C ARG A 135 9.13 -1.24 15.35
N TYR A 136 9.72 -0.30 14.61
CA TYR A 136 10.78 0.57 15.11
C TYR A 136 10.27 1.72 15.98
N PHE A 137 9.02 2.15 15.79
CA PHE A 137 8.41 3.26 16.56
C PHE A 137 7.17 2.78 17.30
N LYS A 138 7.14 2.91 18.62
CA LYS A 138 5.96 2.59 19.44
C LYS A 138 5.17 3.86 19.77
N ARG A 139 5.85 4.90 20.24
CA ARG A 139 5.21 6.18 20.64
C ARG A 139 4.88 7.10 19.46
N ARG A 140 5.68 7.05 18.38
CA ARG A 140 5.55 7.93 17.18
C ARG A 140 5.20 7.17 15.90
N ARG A 141 4.56 6.00 16.02
CA ARG A 141 4.25 5.11 14.89
C ARG A 141 3.49 5.81 13.76
N THR A 142 2.45 6.56 14.10
CA THR A 142 1.60 7.26 13.11
C THR A 142 2.39 8.31 12.34
N LEU A 143 3.25 9.08 13.03
CA LEU A 143 4.10 10.10 12.41
C LEU A 143 5.15 9.46 11.49
N ALA A 144 5.81 8.38 11.92
CA ALA A 144 6.80 7.68 11.10
C ALA A 144 6.16 7.05 9.85
N THR A 145 4.95 6.49 10.01
CA THR A 145 4.21 5.87 8.91
C THR A 145 3.70 6.91 7.92
N SER A 146 3.16 8.03 8.39
CA SER A 146 2.73 9.11 7.51
C SER A 146 3.92 9.74 6.78
N LEU A 147 5.05 9.94 7.47
CA LEU A 147 6.29 10.40 6.83
C LEU A 147 6.82 9.42 5.78
N ALA A 148 6.66 8.11 5.94
CA ALA A 148 7.00 7.17 4.88
C ALA A 148 6.03 7.29 3.68
N LEU A 149 4.74 7.52 3.94
CA LEU A 149 3.71 7.60 2.91
C LEU A 149 3.62 8.95 2.19
N THR A 150 4.09 10.05 2.77
CA THR A 150 4.13 11.36 2.09
C THR A 150 4.96 11.30 0.80
N GLY A 151 5.93 10.38 0.72
CA GLY A 151 6.72 10.13 -0.49
C GLY A 151 5.90 9.74 -1.70
N VAL A 152 4.75 9.09 -1.50
CA VAL A 152 3.83 8.71 -2.58
C VAL A 152 3.26 9.92 -3.31
N GLY A 153 2.91 10.96 -2.55
CA GLY A 153 2.40 12.21 -3.13
C GLY A 153 3.51 12.93 -3.90
N LEU A 154 4.67 13.11 -3.26
CA LEU A 154 5.81 13.82 -3.86
C LEU A 154 6.31 13.12 -5.12
N SER A 155 6.42 11.79 -5.12
CA SER A 155 6.88 11.04 -6.28
C SER A 155 5.89 11.08 -7.43
N SER A 156 4.57 11.10 -7.17
CA SER A 156 3.57 11.18 -8.24
C SER A 156 3.71 12.50 -9.02
N PHE A 157 3.95 13.62 -8.32
CA PHE A 157 4.19 14.90 -8.96
C PHE A 157 5.52 14.97 -9.70
N ALA A 158 6.59 14.41 -9.13
CA ALA A 158 7.92 14.44 -9.74
C ALA A 158 8.08 13.46 -10.92
N PHE A 159 7.51 12.26 -10.82
CA PHE A 159 7.66 11.21 -11.83
C PHE A 159 6.77 11.41 -13.05
N SER A 160 5.64 12.11 -12.93
CA SER A 160 4.77 12.40 -14.08
C SER A 160 5.51 13.13 -15.21
N PRO A 161 6.11 14.32 -15.01
CA PRO A 161 6.87 15.01 -16.06
C PRO A 161 8.18 14.29 -16.41
N LEU A 162 8.82 13.62 -15.43
CA LEU A 162 10.03 12.86 -15.67
C LEU A 162 9.78 11.71 -16.66
N PHE A 163 8.70 10.95 -16.49
CA PHE A 163 8.38 9.81 -17.35
C PHE A 163 7.95 10.26 -18.74
N GLN A 164 7.22 11.38 -18.85
CA GLN A 164 6.94 12.01 -20.15
C GLN A 164 8.24 12.35 -20.88
N PHE A 165 9.16 13.07 -20.22
CA PHE A 165 10.46 13.41 -20.82
C PHE A 165 11.28 12.16 -21.23
N LEU A 166 11.27 11.11 -20.40
CA LEU A 166 11.94 9.85 -20.69
C LEU A 166 11.34 9.16 -21.93
N VAL A 167 10.01 9.13 -22.03
CA VAL A 167 9.29 8.54 -23.16
C VAL A 167 9.56 9.32 -24.44
N ASP A 168 9.51 10.66 -24.39
CA ASP A 168 9.75 11.51 -25.57
C ASP A 168 11.19 11.36 -26.10
N THR A 169 12.17 11.17 -25.21
CA THR A 169 13.59 11.10 -25.60
C THR A 169 14.05 9.69 -25.97
N TYR A 170 13.62 8.67 -25.22
CA TYR A 170 14.14 7.29 -25.32
C TYR A 170 13.11 6.26 -25.80
N ALA A 171 11.91 6.72 -26.18
CA ALA A 171 10.73 5.88 -26.40
C ALA A 171 10.35 5.04 -25.17
N TRP A 172 9.25 4.29 -25.27
CA TRP A 172 8.76 3.45 -24.18
C TRP A 172 9.77 2.36 -23.75
N ARG A 173 10.55 1.81 -24.70
CA ARG A 173 11.52 0.72 -24.41
C ARG A 173 12.68 1.19 -23.55
N GLY A 174 13.30 2.31 -23.91
CA GLY A 174 14.41 2.89 -23.15
C GLY A 174 13.95 3.45 -21.81
N ALA A 175 12.77 4.08 -21.77
CA ALA A 175 12.16 4.54 -20.53
C ALA A 175 11.90 3.38 -19.54
N LEU A 176 11.37 2.24 -19.99
CA LEU A 176 11.20 1.04 -19.14
C LEU A 176 12.52 0.53 -18.58
N LEU A 177 13.62 0.62 -19.34
CA LEU A 177 14.94 0.18 -18.88
C LEU A 177 15.49 1.09 -17.77
N ILE A 178 15.25 2.40 -17.86
CA ILE A 178 15.58 3.34 -16.80
C ILE A 178 14.72 3.07 -15.55
N VAL A 179 13.42 2.81 -15.73
CA VAL A 179 12.50 2.44 -14.63
C VAL A 179 12.92 1.11 -13.98
N ALA A 180 13.46 0.16 -14.74
CA ALA A 180 14.05 -1.07 -14.20
C ALA A 180 15.25 -0.74 -13.29
N GLY A 181 16.14 0.14 -13.73
CA GLY A 181 17.27 0.65 -12.91
C GLY A 181 16.80 1.32 -11.62
N MET A 182 15.78 2.18 -11.70
CA MET A 182 15.15 2.78 -10.51
C MET A 182 14.55 1.72 -9.60
N SER A 183 13.93 0.68 -10.15
CA SER A 183 13.35 -0.42 -9.38
C SER A 183 14.40 -1.28 -8.68
N PHE A 184 15.59 -1.47 -9.27
CA PHE A 184 16.69 -2.16 -8.58
C PHE A 184 17.21 -1.40 -7.36
N ASN A 185 17.03 -0.07 -7.27
CA ASN A 185 17.34 0.69 -6.05
C ASN A 185 16.48 0.27 -4.85
N LEU A 186 15.34 -0.40 -5.08
CA LEU A 186 14.55 -1.01 -4.00
C LEU A 186 15.34 -2.10 -3.26
N VAL A 187 16.25 -2.80 -3.93
CA VAL A 187 17.12 -3.82 -3.33
C VAL A 187 18.10 -3.17 -2.35
N VAL A 188 18.69 -2.04 -2.74
CA VAL A 188 19.59 -1.25 -1.88
C VAL A 188 18.84 -0.72 -0.67
N CYS A 189 17.62 -0.20 -0.87
CA CYS A 189 16.74 0.23 0.22
C CYS A 189 16.39 -0.93 1.17
N GLY A 190 16.18 -2.13 0.64
CA GLY A 190 15.94 -3.34 1.44
C GLY A 190 17.15 -3.77 2.28
N ALA A 191 18.36 -3.61 1.76
CA ALA A 191 19.58 -3.92 2.50
C ALA A 191 19.78 -3.02 3.74
N LEU A 192 19.34 -1.76 3.65
CA LEU A 192 19.43 -0.77 4.74
C LEU A 192 18.56 -1.12 5.96
N ILE A 193 17.45 -1.85 5.76
CA ILE A 193 16.51 -2.21 6.82
C ILE A 193 17.17 -3.23 7.75
N ARG A 194 17.56 -2.86 8.97
CA ARG A 194 18.14 -3.80 9.95
C ARG A 194 17.05 -4.65 10.63
N PRO A 195 17.17 -5.98 10.67
CA PRO A 195 16.26 -6.82 11.45
C PRO A 195 16.53 -6.55 12.92
N ILE A 196 15.54 -6.01 13.62
CA ILE A 196 15.55 -5.91 15.08
C ILE A 196 14.73 -7.07 15.65
N THR A 197 15.27 -7.73 16.66
CA THR A 197 14.55 -8.70 17.46
C THR A 197 14.11 -7.98 18.72
N LEU A 198 12.81 -7.76 18.88
CA LEU A 198 12.26 -7.14 20.09
C LEU A 198 12.10 -8.23 21.15
N LYS A 199 12.21 -7.86 22.43
CA LYS A 199 12.02 -8.79 23.56
C LYS A 199 10.62 -9.45 23.56
N GLU A 200 9.62 -8.80 22.96
CA GLU A 200 8.26 -9.31 22.74
C GLU A 200 8.22 -10.51 21.76
N ASP A 201 9.24 -10.70 20.91
CA ASP A 201 9.35 -11.83 19.98
C ASP A 201 10.00 -13.08 20.62
N LEU A 202 10.55 -12.96 21.84
CA LEU A 202 11.10 -14.10 22.57
C LEU A 202 9.94 -14.92 23.15
N PRO A 203 9.95 -16.27 23.00
CA PRO A 203 8.95 -17.10 23.63
C PRO A 203 9.09 -16.98 25.15
N GLY A 204 8.15 -16.28 25.79
CA GLY A 204 7.94 -16.43 27.22
C GLY A 204 7.62 -17.90 27.56
N PRO A 205 7.79 -18.34 28.82
CA PRO A 205 7.65 -19.75 29.20
C PRO A 205 6.28 -20.40 28.92
N ALA A 206 5.29 -19.65 28.43
CA ALA A 206 3.91 -20.10 28.24
C ALA A 206 3.43 -20.08 26.76
N GLY A 207 4.20 -20.64 25.83
CA GLY A 207 3.91 -20.48 24.40
C GLY A 207 4.19 -21.65 23.47
N ARG A 208 4.12 -22.91 23.92
CA ARG A 208 4.27 -24.10 23.04
C ARG A 208 3.08 -24.36 22.09
N GLY A 209 2.11 -23.46 21.99
CA GLY A 209 0.85 -23.69 21.25
C GLY A 209 0.66 -22.94 19.92
N ALA A 210 1.54 -22.00 19.53
CA ALA A 210 1.26 -21.09 18.41
C ALA A 210 1.87 -21.51 17.05
N ARG A 211 2.12 -22.80 16.83
CA ARG A 211 2.60 -23.32 15.53
C ARG A 211 1.49 -23.49 14.48
N GLY A 212 0.21 -23.27 14.83
CA GLY A 212 -0.94 -23.62 13.98
C GLY A 212 -1.72 -22.48 13.29
N THR A 213 -1.46 -21.21 13.58
CA THR A 213 -2.47 -20.14 13.28
C THR A 213 -2.03 -19.10 12.26
N CYS A 214 -1.11 -19.42 11.34
CA CYS A 214 -0.78 -18.52 10.22
C CYS A 214 -1.95 -18.43 9.21
N TRP A 215 -2.66 -19.55 8.98
CA TRP A 215 -3.83 -19.63 8.09
C TRP A 215 -5.08 -18.97 8.68
N ALA A 216 -5.27 -19.05 10.00
CA ALA A 216 -6.39 -18.38 10.70
C ALA A 216 -6.22 -16.85 10.79
N ARG A 217 -4.97 -16.36 10.84
CA ARG A 217 -4.67 -14.92 10.79
C ARG A 217 -4.76 -14.35 9.38
N PHE A 218 -4.48 -15.19 8.37
CA PHE A 218 -4.68 -14.91 6.96
C PHE A 218 -6.17 -14.81 6.61
N SER A 219 -7.01 -15.72 7.12
CA SER A 219 -8.46 -15.69 6.91
C SER A 219 -9.16 -14.53 7.62
N SER A 220 -8.70 -14.12 8.81
CA SER A 220 -9.31 -13.01 9.55
C SER A 220 -8.98 -11.63 8.95
N LEU A 221 -7.81 -11.45 8.33
CA LEU A 221 -7.45 -10.20 7.62
C LEU A 221 -8.25 -10.02 6.31
N PHE A 222 -8.54 -11.11 5.61
CA PHE A 222 -9.35 -11.07 4.38
C PHE A 222 -10.87 -10.99 4.68
N GLY A 223 -11.31 -11.45 5.87
CA GLY A 223 -12.73 -11.52 6.25
C GLY A 223 -13.33 -10.28 6.92
N LEU A 224 -12.56 -9.38 7.53
CA LEU A 224 -13.13 -8.29 8.36
C LEU A 224 -12.91 -6.86 7.86
N HIS A 225 -11.93 -6.60 7.00
CA HIS A 225 -11.71 -5.24 6.50
C HIS A 225 -12.71 -4.84 5.38
N LEU A 226 -13.29 -5.82 4.68
CA LEU A 226 -14.32 -5.58 3.66
C LEU A 226 -15.71 -5.35 4.28
N LEU A 227 -16.05 -6.09 5.34
CA LEU A 227 -17.35 -5.98 6.02
C LEU A 227 -17.44 -4.77 6.96
N GLY A 228 -16.33 -4.33 7.57
CA GLY A 228 -16.32 -3.14 8.43
C GLY A 228 -16.62 -1.84 7.67
N HIS A 229 -16.07 -1.68 6.46
CA HIS A 229 -16.28 -0.45 5.68
C HIS A 229 -17.68 -0.37 5.06
N PHE A 230 -18.26 -1.51 4.66
CA PHE A 230 -19.65 -1.58 4.20
C PHE A 230 -20.66 -1.42 5.36
N ALA A 231 -20.39 -2.00 6.53
CA ALA A 231 -21.25 -1.82 7.71
C ALA A 231 -21.22 -0.37 8.23
N PHE A 232 -20.05 0.28 8.24
CA PHE A 232 -19.89 1.68 8.65
C PHE A 232 -20.59 2.66 7.68
N MET A 233 -20.57 2.40 6.37
CA MET A 233 -21.31 3.23 5.40
C MET A 233 -22.82 2.96 5.43
N ARG A 234 -23.24 1.71 5.65
CA ARG A 234 -24.67 1.35 5.78
C ARG A 234 -25.32 1.96 7.04
N ASP A 235 -24.55 2.12 8.13
CA ASP A 235 -25.07 2.73 9.36
C ASP A 235 -25.29 4.26 9.23
N ARG A 236 -24.46 4.96 8.43
CA ARG A 236 -24.69 6.39 8.15
C ARG A 236 -25.89 6.65 7.25
N GLY A 237 -26.13 5.80 6.24
CA GLY A 237 -27.31 5.93 5.37
C GLY A 237 -28.62 5.73 6.13
N HIS A 238 -28.64 4.82 7.10
CA HIS A 238 -29.85 4.55 7.90
C HIS A 238 -30.13 5.64 8.95
N ARG A 239 -29.09 6.28 9.52
CA ARG A 239 -29.27 7.40 10.47
C ARG A 239 -29.76 8.70 9.81
N GLN A 240 -29.41 8.96 8.55
CA GLN A 240 -29.91 10.14 7.84
C GLN A 240 -31.41 10.03 7.52
N HIS A 241 -31.91 8.84 7.16
CA HIS A 241 -33.34 8.62 6.94
C HIS A 241 -34.17 8.75 8.23
N LEU A 242 -33.61 8.34 9.38
CA LEU A 242 -34.27 8.49 10.69
C LEU A 242 -34.27 9.92 11.21
N GLN A 243 -33.23 10.73 10.93
CA GLN A 243 -33.25 12.14 11.33
C GLN A 243 -34.19 13.00 10.47
N LEU A 244 -34.40 12.68 9.19
CA LEU A 244 -35.39 13.37 8.36
C LEU A 244 -36.84 13.05 8.78
N HIS A 245 -37.13 11.83 9.24
CA HIS A 245 -38.45 11.47 9.77
C HIS A 245 -38.67 11.92 11.23
N GLY A 246 -37.60 12.03 12.04
CA GLY A 246 -37.68 12.54 13.42
C GLY A 246 -37.83 14.06 13.49
N ALA A 247 -37.24 14.81 12.56
CA ALA A 247 -37.38 16.28 12.53
C ALA A 247 -38.78 16.76 12.10
N THR A 248 -39.56 15.94 11.38
CA THR A 248 -40.93 16.31 10.97
C THR A 248 -42.00 16.05 12.03
N ALA A 249 -41.68 15.36 13.12
CA ALA A 249 -42.61 15.04 14.19
C ALA A 249 -42.54 16.01 15.38
N ASP A 250 -41.39 16.65 15.62
CA ASP A 250 -41.14 17.51 16.80
C ASP A 250 -41.43 19.00 16.54
N ASP A 251 -41.55 19.43 15.28
CA ASP A 251 -41.92 20.82 14.93
C ASP A 251 -43.44 21.06 14.85
N ARG A 252 -44.26 20.01 15.01
CA ARG A 252 -45.73 20.12 14.93
C ARG A 252 -46.42 20.34 16.29
N GLU A 253 -45.70 20.17 17.40
CA GLU A 253 -46.24 20.39 18.76
C GLU A 253 -45.88 21.76 19.36
N HIS A 254 -44.90 22.49 18.81
CA HIS A 254 -44.50 23.80 19.34
C HIS A 254 -45.27 25.01 18.76
N TRP A 255 -46.08 24.81 17.71
CA TRP A 255 -46.85 25.90 17.06
C TRP A 255 -48.39 25.76 17.18
N GLY A 256 -48.89 24.76 17.92
CA GLY A 256 -50.33 24.52 18.11
C GLY A 256 -50.98 25.28 19.27
N GLY A 257 -50.21 26.04 20.07
CA GLY A 257 -50.70 26.77 21.25
C GLY A 257 -51.10 28.24 20.99
N CYS A 258 -50.90 28.75 19.78
CA CYS A 258 -51.27 30.10 19.40
C CYS A 258 -52.46 30.03 18.44
N TRP A 259 -53.61 30.60 18.85
CA TRP A 259 -54.83 30.90 18.07
C TRP A 259 -56.12 30.16 18.45
N GLY A 260 -56.77 30.66 19.52
CA GLY A 260 -58.22 30.70 19.74
C GLY A 260 -58.64 30.17 21.12
N ARG A 261 -59.19 30.92 22.07
CA ARG A 261 -60.00 32.18 22.17
C ARG A 261 -60.11 32.54 23.69
N PRO A 262 -60.81 33.60 24.18
CA PRO A 262 -61.23 34.89 23.61
C PRO A 262 -60.82 36.12 24.48
N PHE A 263 -61.13 37.30 23.93
CA PHE A 263 -61.11 38.67 24.48
C PHE A 263 -62.05 38.89 25.70
N LEU A 264 -61.83 39.99 26.47
CA LEU A 264 -62.69 40.70 27.47
C LEU A 264 -62.63 40.18 28.94
N VAL A 265 -62.66 40.95 30.04
CA VAL A 265 -62.83 42.38 30.40
C VAL A 265 -62.45 42.50 31.89
N GLY A 266 -61.94 43.66 32.35
CA GLY A 266 -61.78 44.00 33.77
C GLY A 266 -60.79 45.11 34.01
#